data_AF-A0A0S7WML2-F1
#
_entry.id   AF-A0A0S7WML2-F1
#
_cell.length_a   1.000
_cell.length_b   1.000
_cell.length_c   1.000
_cell.angle_alpha   90.00
_cell.angle_beta   90.00
_cell.angle_gamma   90.00
#
_symmetry.space_group_name_H-M   'P 1'
#
loop_
_entity.id
_entity.type
_entity.pdbx_description
1 polymer ?
#
loop_
_entity_poly.entity_id
_entity_poly.type
_entity_poly.pdbx_seq_one_letter_code
_entity_poly.pdbx_strand_id
1 'polypeptide(L)'
;MEKWRGYDVIVITGTTDASGDAVVTTGQKNIVGEVVAVVVDGTLLSDGADLDLNPVYIGVDGSTVILGADIIDNEDVGNATLNEFYPRLFEQTIAGADINVATNTKVTTRFALGGCALRVTVANGGATKAFKVWVVVAM
;
A
#
# COMPACT_ATOMS: atom_id res chain seq x y z
N MET A 1 -17.27 -5.77 6.60
CA MET A 1 -16.21 -4.79 6.32
C MET A 1 -15.70 -4.32 7.66
N GLU A 2 -14.39 -4.43 7.91
CA GLU A 2 -13.78 -3.84 9.10
C GLU A 2 -13.94 -2.32 9.00
N LYS A 3 -14.21 -1.65 10.12
CA LYS A 3 -14.39 -0.19 10.16
C LYS A 3 -13.25 0.42 10.97
N TRP A 4 -12.60 1.43 10.41
CA TRP A 4 -11.55 2.20 11.10
C TRP A 4 -12.00 3.65 11.20
N ARG A 5 -12.21 4.16 12.43
CA ARG A 5 -12.68 5.55 12.66
C ARG A 5 -13.91 5.94 11.80
N GLY A 6 -14.80 4.99 11.53
CA GLY A 6 -16.02 5.19 10.73
C GLY A 6 -15.88 4.91 9.22
N TYR A 7 -14.65 4.77 8.71
CA TYR A 7 -14.36 4.46 7.30
C TYR A 7 -14.40 2.96 7.01
N ASP A 8 -14.60 2.61 5.74
CA ASP A 8 -14.45 1.23 5.28
C ASP A 8 -12.98 0.84 5.19
N VAL A 9 -12.69 -0.43 5.47
CA VAL A 9 -11.31 -0.93 5.48
C VAL A 9 -11.20 -2.17 4.62
N ILE A 10 -10.15 -2.16 3.79
CA ILE A 10 -9.69 -3.31 3.02
C ILE A 10 -8.44 -3.83 3.68
N VAL A 11 -8.48 -5.10 4.08
CA VAL A 11 -7.37 -5.77 4.73
C VAL A 11 -6.64 -6.61 3.70
N ILE A 12 -5.33 -6.42 3.62
CA ILE A 12 -4.41 -7.17 2.76
C ILE A 12 -3.40 -7.85 3.68
N THR A 13 -3.33 -9.17 3.63
CA THR A 13 -2.38 -9.96 4.42
C THR A 13 -1.46 -10.72 3.49
N GLY A 14 -0.19 -10.78 3.84
CA GLY A 14 0.80 -11.51 3.07
C GLY A 14 1.86 -12.17 3.95
N THR A 15 2.75 -12.90 3.30
CA THR A 15 3.95 -13.46 3.92
C THR A 15 5.09 -13.30 2.93
N THR A 16 6.21 -12.75 3.39
CA THR A 16 7.42 -12.67 2.57
C THR A 16 7.98 -14.05 2.27
N ASP A 17 8.67 -14.19 1.15
CA ASP A 17 9.36 -15.42 0.80
C ASP A 17 10.72 -15.52 1.52
N ALA A 18 11.58 -16.45 1.08
CA ALA A 18 12.92 -16.63 1.66
C ALA A 18 13.87 -15.46 1.36
N SER A 19 13.59 -14.65 0.32
CA SER A 19 14.36 -13.46 -0.05
C SER A 19 13.90 -12.23 0.74
N GLY A 20 12.72 -12.29 1.35
CA GLY A 20 12.12 -11.16 2.06
C GLY A 20 11.12 -10.37 1.23
N ASP A 21 10.71 -10.90 0.08
CA ASP A 21 9.82 -10.22 -0.86
C ASP A 21 8.40 -10.81 -0.81
N ALA A 22 7.38 -10.00 -1.07
CA ALA A 22 6.01 -10.45 -1.23
C ALA A 22 5.25 -9.62 -2.26
N VAL A 23 4.40 -10.26 -3.04
CA VAL A 23 3.43 -9.57 -3.91
C VAL A 23 2.04 -10.15 -3.64
N VAL A 24 1.14 -9.32 -3.12
CA VAL A 24 -0.23 -9.72 -2.78
C VAL A 24 -1.22 -8.81 -3.49
N THR A 25 -2.12 -9.41 -4.27
CA THR A 25 -3.22 -8.66 -4.92
C THR A 25 -4.54 -9.01 -4.26
N THR A 26 -5.37 -8.01 -3.97
CA THR A 26 -6.68 -8.22 -3.36
C THR A 26 -7.60 -9.01 -4.28
N GLY A 27 -8.34 -9.95 -3.71
CA GLY A 27 -9.45 -10.59 -4.42
C GLY A 27 -10.64 -9.63 -4.64
N GLN A 28 -10.77 -8.62 -3.77
CA GLN A 28 -11.77 -7.57 -3.93
C GLN A 28 -11.43 -6.71 -5.15
N LYS A 29 -12.40 -6.64 -6.07
CA LYS A 29 -12.41 -5.76 -7.24
C LYS A 29 -13.49 -4.69 -7.00
N ASN A 30 -13.34 -3.51 -7.60
CA ASN A 30 -14.23 -2.36 -7.44
C ASN A 30 -14.13 -1.71 -6.05
N ILE A 31 -13.01 -1.05 -5.81
CA ILE A 31 -12.84 -0.24 -4.61
C ILE A 31 -13.39 1.14 -4.93
N VAL A 32 -14.63 1.38 -4.50
CA VAL A 32 -15.35 2.64 -4.71
C VAL A 32 -15.12 3.50 -3.49
N GLY A 33 -14.49 4.66 -3.66
CA GLY A 33 -14.14 5.58 -2.59
C GLY A 33 -12.70 6.05 -2.66
N GLU A 34 -12.41 7.08 -1.87
CA GLU A 34 -11.07 7.67 -1.75
C GLU A 34 -10.26 6.86 -0.73
N VAL A 35 -9.04 6.45 -1.10
CA VAL A 35 -8.09 5.95 -0.10
C VAL A 35 -7.65 7.14 0.74
N VAL A 36 -7.96 7.13 2.04
CA VAL A 36 -7.64 8.24 2.96
C VAL A 36 -6.47 7.93 3.87
N ALA A 37 -6.19 6.66 4.13
CA ALA A 37 -5.03 6.23 4.88
C ALA A 37 -4.64 4.79 4.53
N VAL A 38 -3.37 4.47 4.74
CA VAL A 38 -2.83 3.11 4.68
C VAL A 38 -2.08 2.88 5.98
N VAL A 39 -2.51 1.87 6.73
CA VAL A 39 -1.84 1.46 7.96
C VAL A 39 -1.16 0.14 7.73
N VAL A 40 0.10 0.02 8.17
CA VAL A 40 0.90 -1.19 8.01
C VAL A 40 1.30 -1.68 9.40
N ASP A 41 1.01 -2.95 9.67
CA ASP A 41 1.62 -3.69 10.77
C ASP A 41 2.87 -4.39 10.23
N GLY A 42 3.96 -3.64 10.27
CA GLY A 42 5.31 -4.08 9.93
C GLY A 42 6.10 -4.54 11.15
N THR A 43 5.46 -4.76 12.32
CA THR A 43 6.15 -5.08 13.58
C THR A 43 7.02 -6.34 13.49
N LEU A 44 6.66 -7.25 12.58
CA LEU A 44 7.45 -8.43 12.29
C LEU A 44 8.47 -8.17 11.18
N LEU A 45 8.24 -7.25 10.24
CA LEU A 45 9.15 -6.97 9.12
C LEU A 45 10.51 -6.46 9.63
N SER A 46 11.55 -6.69 8.85
CA SER A 46 12.88 -6.18 9.15
C SER A 46 12.93 -4.66 8.97
N ASP A 47 13.74 -3.97 9.78
CA ASP A 47 13.97 -2.53 9.63
C ASP A 47 14.44 -2.18 8.21
N GLY A 48 13.86 -1.13 7.61
CA GLY A 48 14.08 -0.76 6.21
C GLY A 48 13.35 -1.64 5.19
N ALA A 49 12.24 -2.28 5.58
CA ALA A 49 11.36 -2.95 4.62
C ALA A 49 10.64 -1.93 3.75
N ASP A 50 10.60 -2.19 2.45
CA ASP A 50 9.91 -1.33 1.47
C ASP A 50 8.47 -1.80 1.28
N LEU A 51 7.56 -0.87 1.04
CA LEU A 51 6.17 -1.17 0.71
C LEU A 51 5.61 -0.24 -0.36
N ASP A 52 5.13 -0.87 -1.42
CA ASP A 52 4.37 -0.23 -2.48
C ASP A 52 2.91 -0.67 -2.42
N LEU A 53 2.00 0.29 -2.61
CA LEU A 53 0.58 0.04 -2.82
C LEU A 53 0.15 0.59 -4.16
N ASN A 54 -0.20 -0.29 -5.10
CA ASN A 54 -0.60 0.10 -6.44
C ASN A 54 -2.04 -0.33 -6.74
N PRO A 55 -2.80 0.46 -7.51
CA PRO A 55 -4.02 -0.01 -8.12
C PRO A 55 -3.68 -0.88 -9.33
N VAL A 56 -4.38 -2.00 -9.45
CA VAL A 56 -4.16 -2.98 -10.51
C VAL A 56 -5.43 -3.24 -11.27
N TYR A 57 -5.39 -3.05 -12.59
CA TYR A 57 -6.40 -3.57 -13.49
C TYR A 57 -6.18 -5.06 -13.70
N ILE A 58 -7.24 -5.85 -13.56
CA ILE A 58 -7.22 -7.28 -13.86
C ILE A 58 -8.10 -7.49 -15.08
N GLY A 59 -7.46 -7.74 -16.23
CA GLY A 59 -8.13 -8.02 -17.48
C GLY A 59 -9.02 -9.27 -17.40
N VAL A 60 -9.97 -9.36 -18.33
CA VAL A 60 -10.85 -10.55 -18.45
C VAL A 60 -10.06 -11.82 -18.77
N ASP A 61 -8.88 -11.66 -19.37
CA ASP A 61 -7.89 -12.71 -19.67
C ASP A 61 -6.99 -13.06 -18.47
N GLY A 62 -7.18 -12.41 -17.32
CA GLY A 62 -6.36 -12.58 -16.13
C GLY A 62 -5.05 -11.78 -16.13
N SER A 63 -4.77 -11.00 -17.18
CA SER A 63 -3.62 -10.11 -17.21
C SER A 63 -3.72 -9.06 -16.11
N THR A 64 -2.58 -8.68 -15.51
CA THR A 64 -2.55 -7.65 -14.46
C THR A 64 -1.70 -6.48 -14.90
N VAL A 65 -2.26 -5.27 -14.83
CA VAL A 65 -1.57 -4.04 -15.21
C VAL A 65 -1.62 -3.07 -14.02
N ILE A 66 -0.44 -2.62 -13.56
CA ILE A 66 -0.35 -1.53 -12.59
C ILE A 66 -0.80 -0.25 -13.29
N LEU A 67 -1.79 0.43 -12.71
CA LEU A 67 -2.35 1.62 -13.31
C LEU A 67 -1.71 2.87 -12.71
N GLY A 68 -0.91 3.58 -13.51
CA GLY A 68 -0.29 4.87 -13.15
C GLY A 68 0.63 4.81 -11.92
N ALA A 69 0.85 5.96 -11.26
CA ALA A 69 1.72 6.07 -10.09
C ALA A 69 1.17 5.39 -8.84
N ASP A 70 2.04 5.14 -7.88
CA ASP A 70 1.73 4.38 -6.66
C ASP A 70 0.89 5.22 -5.70
N ILE A 71 0.02 4.55 -4.93
CA ILE A 71 -0.78 5.21 -3.88
C ILE A 71 0.14 5.49 -2.69
N ILE A 72 0.93 4.49 -2.31
CA ILE A 72 2.01 4.54 -1.33
C ILE A 72 3.23 3.90 -1.97
N ASP A 73 4.40 4.49 -1.73
CA ASP A 73 5.70 3.92 -2.02
C ASP A 73 6.60 4.48 -0.90
N ASN A 74 7.02 3.59 -0.01
CA ASN A 74 7.78 3.93 1.19
C ASN A 74 8.82 2.85 1.47
N GLU A 75 10.07 3.29 1.61
CA GLU A 75 11.25 2.45 1.80
C GLU A 75 11.54 2.10 3.28
N ASP A 76 10.62 2.43 4.20
CA ASP A 76 10.81 2.13 5.63
C ASP A 76 9.49 1.89 6.38
N VAL A 77 8.93 0.68 6.26
CA VAL A 77 7.73 0.24 6.99
C VAL A 77 8.00 -0.84 8.03
N GLY A 78 9.22 -1.38 8.07
CA GLY A 78 9.61 -2.35 9.09
C GLY A 78 10.05 -1.62 10.35
N ASN A 79 9.17 -1.53 11.35
CA ASN A 79 9.55 -1.03 12.66
C ASN A 79 8.61 -1.60 13.73
N ALA A 80 9.00 -1.45 15.00
CA ALA A 80 8.26 -1.98 16.15
C ALA A 80 6.89 -1.33 16.39
N THR A 81 6.45 -0.39 15.55
CA THR A 81 5.16 0.32 15.67
C THR A 81 4.34 0.21 14.39
N LEU A 82 3.05 0.54 14.48
CA LEU A 82 2.24 0.69 13.26
C LEU A 82 2.68 1.94 12.52
N ASN A 83 2.85 1.83 11.20
CA ASN A 83 3.01 3.00 10.36
C ASN A 83 1.67 3.39 9.73
N GLU A 84 1.34 4.68 9.81
CA GLU A 84 0.15 5.26 9.20
C GLU A 84 0.60 6.25 8.12
N PHE A 85 0.21 5.98 6.88
CA PHE A 85 0.51 6.78 5.70
C PHE A 85 -0.77 7.38 5.14
N TYR A 86 -0.65 8.59 4.61
CA TYR A 86 -1.75 9.29 3.95
C TYR A 86 -1.42 9.42 2.47
N PRO A 87 -2.34 9.03 1.55
CA PRO A 87 -2.10 9.15 0.13
C PRO A 87 -1.68 10.56 -0.28
N ARG A 88 -0.65 10.62 -1.11
CA ARG A 88 0.12 11.83 -1.37
C ARG A 88 -0.55 12.67 -2.47
N LEU A 89 -0.57 13.99 -2.31
CA LEU A 89 -0.93 14.94 -3.39
C LEU A 89 0.29 15.42 -4.19
N PHE A 90 1.48 15.26 -3.61
CA PHE A 90 2.77 15.67 -4.17
C PHE A 90 3.77 14.53 -4.06
N GLU A 91 4.72 14.46 -4.97
CA GLU A 91 5.78 13.47 -4.95
C GLU A 91 6.62 13.64 -3.68
N GLN A 92 7.00 12.52 -3.06
CA GLN A 92 7.82 12.53 -1.86
C GLN A 92 8.90 11.47 -1.98
N THR A 93 10.07 11.78 -1.43
CA THR A 93 11.14 10.80 -1.20
C THR A 93 11.32 10.68 0.30
N ILE A 94 11.24 9.46 0.81
CA ILE A 94 11.46 9.15 2.22
C ILE A 94 12.83 8.51 2.31
N ALA A 95 13.72 9.12 3.09
CA ALA A 95 15.05 8.60 3.33
C ALA A 95 15.24 8.46 4.85
N GLY A 96 14.89 7.28 5.38
CA GLY A 96 14.80 7.07 6.83
C GLY A 96 13.77 8.00 7.47
N ALA A 97 14.17 8.76 8.49
CA ALA A 97 13.27 9.65 9.22
C ALA A 97 12.91 10.96 8.48
N ASP A 98 13.57 11.27 7.36
CA ASP A 98 13.39 12.51 6.62
C ASP A 98 12.42 12.33 5.43
N ILE A 99 11.46 13.25 5.31
CA ILE A 99 10.50 13.29 4.19
C ILE A 99 10.76 14.54 3.35
N ASN A 100 11.21 14.34 2.11
CA ASN A 100 11.33 15.41 1.12
C ASN A 100 10.05 15.47 0.29
N VAL A 101 9.41 16.65 0.20
CA VAL A 101 8.18 16.86 -0.57
C VAL A 101 8.45 17.74 -1.78
N ALA A 102 8.30 17.19 -2.99
CA ALA A 102 8.45 17.92 -4.25
C ALA A 102 7.14 18.68 -4.55
N THR A 103 7.03 19.90 -4.03
CA THR A 103 5.83 20.74 -4.11
C THR A 103 5.41 21.17 -5.53
N ASN A 104 6.27 20.94 -6.53
CA ASN A 104 6.01 21.21 -7.94
C ASN A 104 5.57 19.98 -8.75
N THR A 105 5.68 18.77 -8.21
CA THR A 105 5.26 17.53 -8.87
C THR A 105 4.03 16.97 -8.17
N LYS A 106 2.86 17.07 -8.80
CA LYS A 106 1.62 16.51 -8.26
C LYS A 106 1.56 15.01 -8.53
N VAL A 107 1.21 14.24 -7.51
CA VAL A 107 0.85 12.81 -7.66
C VAL A 107 -0.67 12.71 -7.75
N THR A 108 -1.17 11.88 -8.67
CA THR A 108 -2.61 11.71 -8.82
C THR A 108 -3.14 10.89 -7.65
N THR A 109 -3.75 11.55 -6.66
CA THR A 109 -4.53 10.88 -5.62
C THR A 109 -5.79 10.31 -6.26
N ARG A 110 -5.94 8.98 -6.28
CA ARG A 110 -7.07 8.33 -6.96
C ARG A 110 -8.28 8.30 -6.03
N PHE A 111 -9.26 9.12 -6.38
CA PHE A 111 -10.55 9.27 -5.68
C PHE A 111 -11.53 8.10 -5.92
N ALA A 112 -11.25 7.23 -6.89
CA ALA A 112 -12.00 5.99 -7.11
C ALA A 112 -11.15 4.95 -7.87
N LEU A 113 -11.20 3.70 -7.44
CA LEU A 113 -10.56 2.54 -8.09
C LEU A 113 -11.64 1.60 -8.65
N GLY A 114 -12.59 2.17 -9.41
CA GLY A 114 -13.62 1.40 -10.10
C GLY A 114 -12.99 0.38 -11.05
N GLY A 115 -13.41 -0.89 -10.98
CA GLY A 115 -12.85 -1.97 -11.80
C GLY A 115 -11.48 -2.51 -11.36
N CYS A 116 -10.83 -1.89 -10.37
CA CYS A 116 -9.46 -2.23 -9.99
C CYS A 116 -9.40 -3.04 -8.68
N ALA A 117 -8.35 -3.83 -8.55
CA ALA A 117 -7.88 -4.41 -7.30
C ALA A 117 -6.74 -3.55 -6.72
N LEU A 118 -6.33 -3.82 -5.49
CA LEU A 118 -5.09 -3.28 -4.91
C LEU A 118 -4.01 -4.35 -4.89
N ARG A 119 -2.77 -3.95 -5.14
CA ARG A 119 -1.59 -4.79 -4.98
C ARG A 119 -0.66 -4.15 -3.97
N VAL A 120 -0.24 -4.96 -3.00
CA VAL A 120 0.86 -4.65 -2.10
C VAL A 120 2.08 -5.41 -2.56
N THR A 121 3.18 -4.68 -2.73
CA THR A 121 4.51 -5.25 -2.90
C THR A 121 5.31 -4.92 -1.64
N VAL A 122 5.94 -5.92 -1.04
CA VAL A 122 6.91 -5.75 0.05
C VAL A 122 8.26 -6.22 -0.47
N ALA A 123 9.31 -5.44 -0.22
CA ALA A 123 10.68 -5.84 -0.45
C ALA A 123 11.50 -5.68 0.84
N ASN A 124 12.61 -6.42 0.95
CA ASN A 124 13.52 -6.34 2.10
C ASN A 124 12.85 -6.60 3.47
N GLY A 125 11.68 -7.25 3.49
CA GLY A 125 10.87 -7.47 4.70
C GLY A 125 11.45 -8.47 5.70
N GLY A 126 12.55 -9.13 5.35
CA GLY A 126 13.12 -10.26 6.08
C GLY A 126 12.44 -11.58 5.73
N ALA A 127 13.20 -12.67 5.83
CA ALA A 127 12.77 -13.97 5.35
C ALA A 127 11.56 -14.52 6.12
N THR A 128 10.51 -14.89 5.38
CA THR A 128 9.32 -15.61 5.87
C THR A 128 8.63 -14.93 7.06
N LYS A 129 8.15 -13.72 6.83
CA LYS A 129 7.48 -12.91 7.83
C LYS A 129 6.08 -12.53 7.36
N ALA A 130 5.11 -12.67 8.25
CA ALA A 130 3.75 -12.24 7.98
C ALA A 130 3.63 -10.72 8.14
N PHE A 131 2.76 -10.10 7.35
CA PHE A 131 2.43 -8.69 7.47
C PHE A 131 0.95 -8.45 7.19
N LYS A 132 0.45 -7.30 7.66
CA LYS A 132 -0.93 -6.86 7.43
C LYS A 132 -0.95 -5.39 7.05
N VAL A 133 -1.74 -5.08 6.02
CA VAL A 133 -2.00 -3.72 5.55
C VAL A 133 -3.49 -3.45 5.63
N TRP A 134 -3.87 -2.35 6.25
CA TRP A 134 -5.22 -1.81 6.25
C TRP A 134 -5.28 -0.60 5.33
N VAL A 135 -6.06 -0.71 4.27
CA VAL A 135 -6.34 0.41 3.36
C VAL A 135 -7.69 1.00 3.75
N VAL A 136 -7.66 2.22 4.26
CA VAL A 136 -8.82 2.94 4.78
C VAL A 136 -9.44 3.75 3.64
N VAL A 137 -10.73 3.55 3.41
CA VAL A 137 -11.48 4.09 2.26
C VAL A 137 -12.67 4.92 2.75
N ALA A 138 -12.76 6.16 2.27
CA ALA A 138 -13.93 7.01 2.43
C ALA A 138 -14.92 6.75 1.28
N MET A 139 -16.12 6.29 1.64
CA MET A 139 -17.26 6.09 0.73
C MET A 139 -18.29 7.20 0.87
#